data_AF-A0A442RL45-F1
#
_entry.id   AF-A0A442RL45-F1
#
_cell.length_a   1.000
_cell.length_b   1.000
_cell.length_c   1.000
_cell.angle_alpha   90.00
_cell.angle_beta   90.00
_cell.angle_gamma   90.00
#
_symmetry.space_group_name_H-M   'P 1'
#
loop_
_entity.id
_entity.type
_entity.pdbx_description
1 polymer ?
#
loop_
_entity_poly.entity_id
_entity_poly.type
_entity_poly.pdbx_seq_one_letter_code
_entity_poly.pdbx_strand_id
1 'polypeptide(L)' 'MKFKAISHEAEEGGYWAEVPAIPGCATQGETLDELVENLREAIEGCLSVEPLSFTSEPGRVMEIAV' A
#
# COMPACT_ATOMS: atom_id res chain seq x y z
N MET A 1 6.68 -13.83 -4.48
CA MET A 1 6.77 -13.41 -3.05
C MET A 1 5.38 -13.55 -2.42
N LYS A 2 5.25 -13.49 -1.09
CA LYS A 2 3.94 -13.49 -0.41
C LYS A 2 3.81 -12.21 0.41
N PHE A 3 2.75 -11.46 0.18
CA PHE A 3 2.42 -10.23 0.90
C PHE A 3 1.12 -10.42 1.69
N LYS A 4 1.02 -9.74 2.83
CA LYS A 4 -0.24 -9.60 3.55
C LYS A 4 -0.87 -8.29 3.12
N ALA A 5 -2.16 -8.33 2.83
CA ALA A 5 -2.99 -7.15 2.60
C ALA A 5 -4.04 -7.05 3.70
N ILE A 6 -4.43 -5.83 4.04
CA ILE A 6 -5.57 -5.54 4.93
C ILE A 6 -6.68 -5.01 4.02
N SER A 7 -7.81 -5.70 3.99
CA SER A 7 -8.98 -5.30 3.19
C SER A 7 -10.04 -4.64 4.05
N HIS A 8 -10.75 -3.69 3.46
CA HIS A 8 -11.80 -2.91 4.07
C HIS A 8 -12.99 -2.82 3.12
N GLU A 9 -14.21 -2.77 3.66
CA GLU A 9 -15.40 -2.40 2.91
C GLU A 9 -15.42 -0.88 2.71
N ALA A 10 -15.79 -0.42 1.51
CA ALA A 10 -15.94 1.01 1.24
C ALA A 10 -17.36 1.49 1.56
N GLU A 11 -17.51 2.74 1.99
CA GLU A 11 -18.80 3.32 2.41
C GLU A 11 -19.84 3.33 1.27
N GLU A 12 -19.38 3.44 0.02
CA GLU A 12 -20.21 3.50 -1.18
C GLU A 12 -20.48 2.11 -1.79
N GLY A 13 -19.96 1.05 -1.17
CA GLY A 13 -19.93 -0.32 -1.72
C GLY A 13 -18.58 -0.68 -2.34
N GLY A 14 -18.35 -1.99 -2.51
CA GLY A 14 -17.05 -2.51 -2.96
C GLY A 14 -16.02 -2.58 -1.82
N TYR A 15 -14.75 -2.68 -2.20
CA TYR A 15 -13.65 -2.92 -1.27
C TYR A 15 -12.42 -2.10 -1.65
N TRP A 16 -11.62 -1.80 -0.65
CA TRP A 16 -10.25 -1.34 -0.85
C TRP A 16 -9.29 -2.11 0.06
N ALA A 17 -8.02 -2.11 -0.29
CA ALA A 17 -7.00 -2.75 0.53
C ALA A 17 -5.66 -2.05 0.43
N GLU A 18 -4.87 -2.20 1.48
CA GLU A 18 -3.49 -1.73 1.57
C GLU A 18 -2.53 -2.88 1.88
N VAL A 19 -1.27 -2.72 1.49
CA VAL A 19 -0.19 -3.68 1.75
C VAL A 19 0.81 -3.06 2.74
N PRO A 20 0.74 -3.37 4.05
CA PRO A 20 1.56 -2.71 5.06
C PRO A 20 3.08 -2.83 4.84
N ALA A 21 3.52 -3.88 4.13
CA ALA A 21 4.92 -4.09 3.79
C ALA A 21 5.42 -3.16 2.66
N ILE A 22 4.52 -2.48 1.95
CA ILE A 22 4.82 -1.54 0.87
C ILE A 22 4.01 -0.26 1.13
N PRO A 23 4.52 0.65 1.99
CA PRO A 23 3.80 1.88 2.32
C PRO A 23 3.39 2.67 1.08
N GLY A 24 2.11 3.05 1.00
CA GLY A 24 1.53 3.72 -0.16
C GLY A 24 1.01 2.78 -1.26
N CYS A 25 1.21 1.47 -1.16
CA CYS A 25 0.58 0.49 -2.04
C CYS A 25 -0.83 0.18 -1.53
N ALA A 26 -1.82 0.76 -2.20
CA ALA A 26 -3.23 0.51 -1.96
C ALA A 26 -3.99 0.49 -3.29
N THR A 27 -5.13 -0.21 -3.31
CA THR A 27 -6.00 -0.30 -4.48
C THR A 27 -7.43 -0.62 -4.04
N GLN A 28 -8.37 -0.62 -4.99
CA GLN A 28 -9.78 -0.88 -4.77
C GLN A 28 -10.36 -1.81 -5.84
N GLY A 29 -11.54 -2.35 -5.58
CA GLY A 29 -12.31 -3.17 -6.53
C GLY A 29 -13.75 -3.36 -6.05
N GLU A 30 -14.67 -3.59 -6.99
CA GLU A 30 -16.10 -3.78 -6.68
C GLU A 30 -16.36 -5.13 -6.02
N THR A 31 -15.48 -6.11 -6.29
CA THR A 31 -15.52 -7.45 -5.70
C THR A 31 -14.18 -7.83 -5.07
N LEU A 32 -14.19 -8.82 -4.17
CA LEU A 32 -12.96 -9.33 -3.57
C LEU A 32 -12.01 -9.95 -4.60
N ASP A 33 -12.53 -10.59 -5.64
CA ASP A 33 -11.70 -11.19 -6.69
C ASP A 33 -10.99 -10.10 -7.50
N GLU A 34 -11.71 -9.06 -7.91
CA GLU A 34 -11.15 -7.89 -8.60
C GLU A 34 -10.12 -7.18 -7.71
N LEU A 35 -10.43 -6.95 -6.43
CA LEU A 35 -9.50 -6.34 -5.48
C LEU A 35 -8.19 -7.13 -5.40
N VAL A 36 -8.27 -8.47 -5.41
CA VAL A 36 -7.09 -9.35 -5.35
C VAL A 36 -6.29 -9.31 -6.66
N GLU A 37 -6.94 -9.20 -7.82
CA GLU A 37 -6.26 -8.98 -9.10
C GLU A 37 -5.55 -7.62 -9.11
N ASN A 38 -6.25 -6.55 -8.75
CA ASN A 38 -5.70 -5.20 -8.68
C ASN A 38 -4.54 -5.10 -7.66
N LEU A 39 -4.61 -5.84 -6.54
CA LEU A 39 -3.52 -5.90 -5.55
C LEU A 39 -2.25 -6.51 -6.15
N ARG A 40 -2.36 -7.53 -7.00
CA ARG A 40 -1.20 -8.13 -7.64
C ARG A 40 -0.51 -7.13 -8.56
N GLU A 41 -1.28 -6.44 -9.39
CA GLU A 41 -0.75 -5.41 -10.30
C GLU A 41 -0.11 -4.24 -9.52
N ALA A 42 -0.78 -3.76 -8.47
CA ALA A 42 -0.26 -2.67 -7.63
C ALA A 42 1.07 -3.05 -6.95
N ILE A 43 1.17 -4.28 -6.41
CA ILE A 43 2.40 -4.79 -5.80
C ILE A 43 3.52 -4.88 -6.85
N GLU A 44 3.24 -5.45 -8.02
CA GLU A 44 4.22 -5.55 -9.10
C GLU A 44 4.70 -4.16 -9.56
N GLY A 45 3.78 -3.21 -9.73
CA GLY A 45 4.08 -1.82 -10.03
C GLY A 45 5.00 -1.17 -9.00
N CYS A 46 4.67 -1.28 -7.71
CA CYS A 46 5.49 -0.74 -6.62
C CYS A 46 6.89 -1.37 -6.52
N LEU A 47 7.04 -2.65 -6.87
CA LEU A 47 8.34 -3.33 -6.85
C LEU A 47 9.16 -3.08 -8.13
N SER A 48 8.52 -2.63 -9.22
CA SER A 48 9.19 -2.32 -10.49
C SER A 48 9.93 -0.99 -10.47
N VAL A 49 9.63 -0.12 -9.50
CA VAL A 49 10.31 1.16 -9.30
C VAL A 49 11.40 1.02 -8.24
N GLU A 50 12.54 1.68 -8.44
CA GLU A 50 13.50 1.81 -7.36
C GLU A 50 12.83 2.63 -6.23
N PRO A 51 12.86 2.14 -4.97
CA PRO A 51 12.32 2.90 -3.87
C PRO A 51 13.01 4.25 -3.84
N LEU A 52 12.24 5.34 -3.70
CA LEU A 52 12.80 6.67 -3.45
C LEU A 52 13.61 6.59 -2.16
N SER A 53 14.91 6.36 -2.32
CA SER A 53 15.87 6.45 -1.24
C SER A 53 16.04 7.92 -0.92
N PHE A 54 15.24 8.42 0.02
CA PHE A 54 15.62 9.64 0.71
C PHE A 54 16.87 9.33 1.52
N THR A 55 18.03 9.58 0.94
CA THR A 55 19.25 9.78 1.74
C THR A 55 19.09 11.13 2.42
N SER A 56 18.47 11.14 3.59
CA SER A 56 18.61 12.26 4.49
C SER A 56 20.01 12.20 5.09
N GLU A 57 20.65 13.37 5.20
CA GLU A 57 21.81 13.50 6.07
C GLU A 57 21.42 13.02 7.49
N PRO A 58 22.36 12.45 8.26
CA PRO A 58 22.09 11.99 9.62
C PRO A 58 21.36 13.07 10.43
N GLY A 59 20.09 12.83 10.73
CA GLY A 59 19.20 13.77 11.39
C GLY A 59 18.74 13.26 12.76
N ARG A 60 18.07 14.12 13.53
CA ARG A 60 17.48 13.75 14.82
C ARG A 60 15.99 13.48 14.62
N VAL A 61 15.53 12.28 14.95
CA VAL A 61 14.10 11.97 15.03
C VAL A 61 13.50 12.76 16.21
N MET A 62 12.40 13.47 15.97
CA MET A 62 11.68 14.25 16.97
C MET A 62 10.23 13.80 17.04
N GLU A 63 9.74 13.52 18.25
CA GLU A 63 8.31 13.35 18.50
C GLU A 63 7.65 14.72 18.65
N ILE A 64 6.54 14.94 17.95
CA ILE A 64 5.74 16.16 18.01
C ILE A 64 4.30 15.74 18.30
N ALA A 65 3.71 16.29 19.37
CA ALA A 65 2.28 16.18 19.63
C ALA A 65 1.55 17.37 18.98
N VAL A 66 0.39 17.09 18.36
CA VAL A 66 -0.50 18.10 17.77
C VAL A 66 -1.73 18.27 18.64
#